data_AF-A0A950A122-F1
#
_entry.id   AF-A0A950A122-F1
#
_cell.length_a   1.000
_cell.length_b   1.000
_cell.length_c   1.000
_cell.angle_alpha   90.00
_cell.angle_beta   90.00
_cell.angle_gamma   90.00
#
_symmetry.space_group_name_H-M   'P 1'
#
loop_
_entity.id
_entity.type
_entity.pdbx_description
1 polymer ?
#
loop_
_entity_poly.entity_id
_entity_poly.type
_entity_poly.pdbx_seq_one_letter_code
_entity_poly.pdbx_strand_id
1 'polypeptide(L)' 'MKIVTIGVKSRTGAKARLAEAMRGKAQKGPRIDFASPDLLWKVLAPNRQEILRAMC' A
#
# COMPACT_ATOMS: atom_id res chain seq x y z
N MET A 1 -15.81 -7.04 -4.73
CA MET A 1 -14.36 -7.40 -4.62
C MET A 1 -13.57 -6.12 -4.36
N LYS A 2 -12.89 -5.99 -3.21
CA LYS A 2 -12.09 -4.80 -2.88
C LYS A 2 -10.61 -5.11 -3.13
N ILE A 3 -10.05 -4.55 -4.19
CA ILE A 3 -8.63 -4.77 -4.55
C ILE A 3 -7.79 -3.67 -3.91
N VAL A 4 -6.82 -4.05 -3.08
CA VAL A 4 -5.84 -3.14 -2.49
C VAL A 4 -4.48 -3.42 -3.10
N THR A 5 -3.82 -2.39 -3.61
CA THR A 5 -2.45 -2.52 -4.14
C THR A 5 -1.44 -2.33 -3.01
N ILE A 6 -0.55 -3.30 -2.80
CA ILE A 6 0.57 -3.18 -1.86
C ILE A 6 1.84 -2.91 -2.65
N GLY A 7 2.65 -1.93 -2.25
CA GLY A 7 3.92 -1.65 -2.90
C GLY A 7 4.96 -1.06 -1.96
N VAL A 8 6.15 -0.84 -2.51
CA VAL A 8 7.28 -0.23 -1.79
C VAL A 8 7.53 1.15 -2.40
N LYS A 9 7.51 2.19 -1.56
CA LYS A 9 7.75 3.57 -1.99
C LYS A 9 8.29 4.42 -0.85
N SER A 10 9.17 5.37 -1.18
CA SER A 10 9.66 6.35 -0.20
C SER A 10 8.54 7.25 0.32
N ARG A 11 8.73 7.80 1.52
CA ARG A 11 7.79 8.77 2.14
C ARG A 11 7.55 9.97 1.22
N THR A 12 8.59 10.47 0.55
CA THR A 12 8.49 11.57 -0.42
C THR A 12 7.61 11.19 -1.60
N GLY A 13 7.79 9.99 -2.17
CA GLY A 13 6.96 9.52 -3.29
C GLY A 13 5.50 9.29 -2.89
N ALA A 14 5.24 8.81 -1.67
CA ALA A 14 3.89 8.63 -1.16
C ALA A 14 3.19 9.98 -0.94
N LYS A 15 3.90 10.97 -0.37
CA LYS A 15 3.41 12.35 -0.22
C LYS A 15 3.13 13.01 -1.56
N ALA A 16 4.00 12.82 -2.56
CA ALA A 16 3.76 13.34 -3.90
C ALA A 16 2.47 12.75 -4.51
N ARG A 17 2.27 11.43 -4.40
CA ARG A 17 1.01 10.79 -4.85
C ARG A 17 -0.20 11.36 -4.14
N LEU A 18 -0.12 11.56 -2.82
CA LEU A 18 -1.21 12.16 -2.03
C LEU A 18 -1.51 13.59 -2.49
N ALA A 19 -0.47 14.41 -2.71
CA ALA A 19 -0.63 15.77 -3.22
C ALA A 19 -1.32 15.79 -4.59
N GLU A 20 -0.95 14.87 -5.49
CA GLU A 20 -1.61 14.74 -6.80
C GLU A 20 -3.07 14.29 -6.66
N ALA A 21 -3.39 13.41 -5.71
CA ALA A 21 -4.77 13.02 -5.39
C ALA A 21 -5.60 14.22 -4.94
N MET A 22 -5.05 15.04 -4.04
CA MET A 22 -5.69 16.26 -3.53
C MET A 22 -5.88 17.32 -4.62
N ARG A 23 -5.06 17.31 -5.68
CA ARG A 23 -5.22 18.15 -6.87
C ARG A 23 -6.26 17.63 -7.87
N GLY A 24 -7.04 16.61 -7.50
CA GLY A 24 -8.11 16.06 -8.34
C GLY A 24 -7.63 15.01 -9.35
N LYS A 25 -6.35 14.61 -9.34
CA LYS A 25 -5.90 13.48 -10.17
C LYS A 25 -6.31 12.18 -9.51
N ALA A 26 -7.32 11.53 -10.10
CA ALA A 26 -7.82 10.25 -9.65
C ALA A 26 -6.69 9.23 -9.51
N GLN A 27 -6.42 8.82 -8.28
CA GLN A 27 -5.43 7.78 -8.01
C GLN A 27 -6.08 6.41 -8.21
N LYS A 28 -5.37 5.50 -8.89
CA LYS A 28 -5.84 4.13 -9.11
C LYS A 28 -5.96 3.40 -7.78
N GLY A 29 -7.19 3.27 -7.29
CA GLY A 29 -7.63 2.40 -6.21
C GLY A 29 -6.97 2.59 -4.83
N PRO A 30 -7.42 1.81 -3.83
CA PRO A 30 -6.78 1.74 -2.52
C PRO A 30 -5.36 1.21 -2.65
N ARG A 31 -4.40 1.89 -2.01
CA ARG A 31 -2.99 1.51 -2.04
C ARG A 31 -2.33 1.70 -0.68
N ILE A 32 -1.48 0.74 -0.29
CA ILE A 32 -0.64 0.80 0.91
C ILE A 32 0.82 0.72 0.44
N ASP A 33 1.63 1.71 0.80
CA ASP A 33 3.05 1.76 0.47
C ASP A 33 3.91 1.56 1.72
N PHE A 34 4.88 0.65 1.64
CA PHE A 34 5.88 0.41 2.68
C PHE A 34 7.19 1.12 2.34
N ALA A 35 7.91 1.59 3.36
CA ALA A 35 9.17 2.32 3.17
C ALA A 35 10.30 1.44 2.62
N SER A 36 10.26 0.13 2.89
CA SER A 36 11.24 -0.84 2.42
C SER A 36 10.60 -2.23 2.20
N PRO A 37 11.23 -3.09 1.40
CA PRO A 37 10.80 -4.49 1.26
C PRO A 37 10.90 -5.26 2.58
N ASP A 38 11.89 -4.94 3.42
CA ASP A 38 12.07 -5.57 4.73
C ASP A 38 10.89 -5.26 5.66
N LEU A 39 10.45 -4.00 5.71
CA LEU A 39 9.29 -3.60 6.52
C LEU A 39 8.00 -4.28 6.02
N LEU A 40 7.85 -4.41 4.71
CA LEU A 40 6.74 -5.16 4.10
C LEU A 40 6.73 -6.61 4.61
N TRP A 41 7.87 -7.30 4.54
CA TRP A 41 7.96 -8.69 4.97
C TRP A 41 7.79 -8.85 6.48
N LYS A 42 8.31 -7.92 7.29
CA LYS A 42 8.13 -7.93 8.74
C LYS A 42 6.65 -7.84 9.14
N VAL A 43 5.83 -7.12 8.35
CA VAL A 43 4.38 -6.98 8.61
C VAL A 43 3.58 -8.13 8.00
N LEU A 44 3.92 -8.56 6.79
CA LEU A 44 3.17 -9.61 6.10
C LEU A 44 3.51 -11.02 6.57
N ALA A 45 4.77 -11.32 6.93
CA ALA A 45 5.20 -12.68 7.23
C ALA A 45 4.52 -13.29 8.48
N PRO A 46 4.38 -12.58 9.61
CA PRO A 46 3.79 -13.17 10.81
C PRO A 46 2.32 -13.53 10.61
N ASN A 47 1.59 -12.67 9.89
CA ASN A 47 0.13 -12.78 9.74
C ASN A 47 -0.26 -13.14 8.31
N ARG A 48 0.64 -13.74 7.52
CA ARG A 48 0.44 -13.93 6.07
C ARG A 48 -0.87 -14.63 5.76
N GLN A 49 -1.18 -15.71 6.50
CA GLN A 49 -2.42 -16.46 6.29
C GLN A 49 -3.66 -15.66 6.68
N GLU A 50 -3.61 -14.91 7.78
CA GLU A 50 -4.73 -14.11 8.26
C GLU A 50 -5.01 -12.92 7.32
N ILE A 51 -3.96 -12.25 6.85
CA ILE A 51 -4.05 -11.17 5.87
C ILE A 51 -4.62 -11.70 4.55
N LEU A 52 -4.14 -12.84 4.05
CA LEU A 52 -4.69 -13.44 2.83
C LEU A 52 -6.17 -13.84 3.02
N ARG A 53 -6.54 -14.39 4.18
CA ARG A 53 -7.94 -14.73 4.51
C ARG A 53 -8.84 -13.51 4.57
N ALA A 54 -8.36 -12.38 5.10
CA ALA A 54 -9.13 -11.14 5.18
C ALA A 54 -9.31 -10.43 3.82
N MET A 55 -8.52 -10.82 2.80
CA MET A 55 -8.59 -10.27 1.44
C MET A 55 -9.46 -11.09 0.47
N CYS A 56 -9.79 -12.34 0.82
CA CYS A 56 -10.71 -13.21 0.09
C CYS A 56 -12.16 -13.01 0.54
#